data_AF-A0A392P9U5-F1
#
_entry.id   AF-A0A392P9U5-F1
#
_cell.length_a   1.000
_cell.length_b   1.000
_cell.length_c   1.000
_cell.angle_alpha   90.00
_cell.angle_beta   90.00
_cell.angle_gamma   90.00
#
_symmetry.space_group_name_H-M   'P 1'
#
loop_
_entity.id
_entity.type
_entity.pdbx_description
1 polymer ?
#
loop_
_entity_poly.entity_id
_entity_poly.type
_entity_poly.pdbx_seq_one_letter_code
_entity_poly.pdbx_strand_id
1 'polypeptide(L)'
;MQVKTYLQRQWKRILSGRVSLKDFIFAKEVRLGTYSARISSLPPAAIVATKAMRVDRRAEPRYAERIPYVVIHGEPGARLVDMVVDPLEASARLCNQCSENEVAAATAVIGKTSKLEQEMQHLVSV
;
A
#
# COMPACT_ATOMS: atom_id res chain seq x y z
N MET A 1 15.66 -22.60 -14.79
CA MET A 1 16.00 -21.27 -14.22
C MET A 1 15.53 -21.17 -12.77
N GLN A 2 16.45 -21.11 -11.81
CA GLN A 2 16.12 -20.95 -10.37
C GLN A 2 15.43 -19.61 -10.05
N VAL A 3 15.67 -18.57 -10.86
CA VAL A 3 15.05 -17.24 -10.67
C VAL A 3 13.54 -17.26 -10.98
N LYS A 4 13.11 -17.94 -12.06
CA LYS A 4 11.68 -18.04 -12.45
C LYS A 4 10.85 -18.68 -11.34
N THR A 5 11.32 -19.80 -10.79
CA THR A 5 10.63 -20.52 -9.71
C THR A 5 10.62 -19.72 -8.40
N TYR A 6 11.69 -18.99 -8.10
CA TYR A 6 11.74 -18.09 -6.95
C TYR A 6 10.70 -16.97 -7.05
N LEU A 7 10.64 -16.26 -8.18
CA LEU A 7 9.70 -15.14 -8.39
C LEU A 7 8.25 -15.61 -8.28
N GLN A 8 7.91 -16.72 -8.94
CA GLN A 8 6.56 -17.31 -8.87
C GLN A 8 6.17 -17.66 -7.43
N ARG A 9 7.10 -18.21 -6.63
CA ARG A 9 6.87 -18.50 -5.22
C ARG A 9 6.64 -17.23 -4.40
N GLN A 10 7.42 -16.16 -4.63
CA GLN A 10 7.22 -14.89 -3.93
C GLN A 10 5.90 -14.22 -4.30
N TRP A 11 5.53 -14.21 -5.59
CA TRP A 11 4.24 -13.67 -6.02
C TRP A 11 3.06 -14.42 -5.40
N LYS A 12 3.12 -15.76 -5.34
CA LYS A 12 2.11 -16.56 -4.61
C LYS A 12 2.01 -16.15 -3.15
N ARG A 13 3.13 -15.88 -2.47
CA ARG A 13 3.13 -15.40 -1.07
C ARG A 13 2.47 -14.03 -0.95
N ILE A 14 2.82 -13.10 -1.82
CA ILE A 14 2.25 -11.73 -1.84
C ILE A 14 0.73 -11.79 -2.09
N LEU A 15 0.30 -12.53 -3.12
CA LEU A 15 -1.11 -12.68 -3.47
C LEU A 15 -1.92 -13.37 -2.37
N SER A 16 -1.32 -14.33 -1.65
CA SER A 16 -1.97 -14.99 -0.51
C SER A 16 -2.04 -14.14 0.76
N GLY A 17 -1.51 -12.90 0.76
CA GLY A 17 -1.45 -12.03 1.93
C GLY A 17 -0.47 -12.50 3.01
N ARG A 18 0.30 -13.57 2.78
CA ARG A 18 1.25 -14.16 3.74
C ARG A 18 2.60 -13.44 3.71
N VAL A 19 2.56 -12.11 3.87
CA VAL A 19 3.73 -11.23 3.85
C VAL A 19 3.67 -10.23 5.00
N SER A 20 4.84 -9.79 5.47
CA SER A 20 4.93 -8.80 6.55
C SER A 20 4.65 -7.42 5.99
N LEU A 21 3.76 -6.66 6.63
CA LEU A 21 3.48 -5.26 6.26
C LEU A 21 4.76 -4.40 6.25
N LYS A 22 5.72 -4.71 7.12
CA LYS A 22 6.99 -3.96 7.24
C LYS A 22 7.77 -3.90 5.92
N ASP A 23 7.66 -4.94 5.10
CA ASP A 23 8.37 -5.05 3.82
C ASP A 23 7.77 -4.13 2.74
N PHE A 24 6.57 -3.57 2.99
CA PHE A 24 5.81 -2.72 2.08
C PHE A 24 5.69 -1.27 2.56
N ILE A 25 6.41 -0.90 3.62
CA ILE A 25 6.46 0.49 4.10
C ILE A 25 7.41 1.29 3.20
N PHE A 26 6.85 2.29 2.52
CA PHE A 26 7.63 3.28 1.79
C PHE A 26 7.92 4.47 2.68
N ALA A 27 9.08 5.12 2.53
CA ALA A 27 9.39 6.34 3.26
C ALA A 27 10.03 7.38 2.33
N LYS A 28 9.40 8.55 2.19
CA LYS A 28 9.85 9.62 1.29
C LYS A 28 9.98 10.94 2.03
N GLU A 29 10.97 11.75 1.61
CA GLU A 29 11.18 13.09 2.15
C GLU A 29 9.97 13.99 1.86
N VAL A 30 9.58 14.79 2.85
CA VAL A 30 8.49 15.76 2.74
C VAL A 30 9.03 17.17 3.00
N ARG A 31 8.65 18.09 2.11
CA ARG A 31 9.00 19.52 2.19
C ARG A 31 7.73 20.35 2.03
N LEU A 32 6.94 20.42 3.10
CA LEU A 32 5.70 21.21 3.11
C LEU A 32 6.01 22.68 2.76
N GLY A 33 5.10 23.30 2.00
CA GLY A 33 5.28 24.68 1.49
C GLY A 33 6.14 24.81 0.23
N THR A 34 6.91 23.80 -0.16
CA THR A 34 7.72 23.84 -1.40
C THR A 34 7.01 23.28 -2.64
N TYR A 35 5.89 22.58 -2.43
CA TYR A 35 5.12 21.99 -3.52
C TYR A 35 4.29 23.05 -4.25
N SER A 36 4.31 23.02 -5.58
CA SER A 36 3.55 23.98 -6.38
C SER A 36 2.04 23.72 -6.27
N ALA A 37 1.27 24.79 -6.06
CA ALA A 37 -0.19 24.75 -6.09
C ALA A 37 -0.77 24.35 -7.46
N ARG A 38 0.05 24.30 -8.52
CA ARG A 38 -0.33 23.83 -9.86
C ARG A 38 -0.43 22.31 -9.97
N ILE A 39 0.15 21.57 -9.03
CA ILE A 39 0.10 20.11 -9.03
C ILE A 39 -1.22 19.68 -8.36
N SER A 40 -2.00 18.87 -9.05
CA SER A 40 -3.33 18.44 -8.63
C SER A 40 -3.35 17.56 -7.37
N SER A 41 -2.21 17.00 -6.97
CA SER A 41 -2.07 16.16 -5.79
C SER A 41 -0.70 16.30 -5.14
N LEU A 42 -0.66 16.22 -3.81
CA LEU A 42 0.58 16.16 -3.05
C LEU A 42 1.23 14.78 -3.21
N PRO A 43 2.56 14.67 -3.03
CA PRO A 43 3.21 13.37 -2.91
C PRO A 43 2.56 12.51 -1.81
N PRO A 44 2.51 11.17 -1.93
CA PRO A 44 1.91 10.27 -0.94
C PRO A 44 2.33 10.54 0.50
N ALA A 45 3.63 10.72 0.74
CA ALA A 45 4.16 11.02 2.07
C ALA A 45 3.65 12.36 2.63
N ALA A 46 3.49 13.38 1.78
CA ALA A 46 2.94 14.68 2.17
C ALA A 46 1.43 14.60 2.46
N ILE A 47 0.70 13.73 1.76
CA ILE A 47 -0.71 13.44 2.07
C ILE A 47 -0.81 12.85 3.48
N VAL A 48 0.00 11.85 3.81
CA VAL A 48 0.01 11.24 5.16
C VAL A 48 0.40 12.26 6.22
N ALA A 49 1.41 13.09 5.97
CA ALA A 49 1.80 14.18 6.86
C ALA A 49 0.63 15.14 7.13
N THR A 50 -0.05 15.56 6.08
CA THR A 50 -1.16 16.51 6.17
C THR A 50 -2.34 15.89 6.92
N LYS A 51 -2.61 14.59 6.72
CA LYS A 51 -3.61 13.83 7.49
C LYS A 51 -3.24 13.79 8.97
N ALA A 52 -1.97 13.51 9.31
CA ALA A 52 -1.49 13.50 10.68
C ALA A 52 -1.62 14.88 11.34
N MET A 53 -1.21 15.95 10.65
CA MET A 53 -1.35 17.35 11.10
C MET A 53 -2.79 17.78 11.35
N ARG A 54 -3.76 17.20 10.62
CA ARG A 54 -5.18 17.47 10.82
C ARG A 54 -5.70 16.87 12.14
N VAL A 55 -5.14 15.73 12.56
CA VAL A 55 -5.48 15.07 13.83
C VAL A 55 -4.73 15.75 14.98
N ASP A 56 -3.42 15.96 14.82
CA ASP A 56 -2.59 16.68 15.77
C ASP A 56 -1.70 17.69 15.03
N ARG A 57 -1.95 18.99 15.26
CA ARG A 57 -1.17 20.06 14.64
C ARG A 57 0.32 20.01 14.99
N ARG A 58 0.70 19.38 16.11
CA ARG A 58 2.10 19.22 16.52
C ARG A 58 2.83 18.13 15.73
N ALA A 59 2.12 17.32 14.96
CA ALA A 59 2.68 16.31 14.06
C ALA A 59 3.19 16.90 12.72
N GLU A 60 3.45 18.21 12.66
CA GLU A 60 4.07 18.82 11.50
C GLU A 60 5.46 18.21 11.25
N PRO A 61 5.72 17.64 10.07
CA PRO A 61 7.01 17.03 9.77
C PRO A 61 8.10 18.08 9.66
N ARG A 62 9.31 17.70 10.06
CA ARG A 62 10.49 18.53 9.87
C ARG A 62 10.84 18.63 8.38
N TYR A 63 11.60 19.67 8.04
CA TYR A 63 12.06 19.86 6.66
C TYR A 63 12.85 18.64 6.16
N ALA A 64 12.41 18.06 5.05
CA ALA A 64 12.97 16.85 4.43
C ALA A 64 12.90 15.59 5.31
N GLU A 65 12.02 15.57 6.32
CA GLU A 65 11.74 14.36 7.10
C GLU A 65 11.17 13.25 6.22
N ARG A 66 11.65 12.01 6.43
CA ARG A 66 11.15 10.83 5.73
C ARG A 66 9.93 10.28 6.43
N ILE A 67 8.76 10.49 5.83
CA ILE A 67 7.50 10.04 6.40
C ILE A 67 7.15 8.66 5.84
N PRO A 68 6.91 7.66 6.70
CA PRO A 68 6.53 6.34 6.27
C PRO A 68 5.05 6.31 5.84
N TYR A 69 4.74 5.51 4.82
CA TYR A 69 3.38 5.29 4.35
C TYR A 69 3.25 3.92 3.68
N VAL A 70 2.01 3.43 3.64
CA VAL A 70 1.64 2.25 2.86
C VAL A 70 0.48 2.60 1.93
N VAL A 71 0.34 1.82 0.86
CA VAL A 71 -0.76 1.96 -0.10
C VAL A 71 -1.66 0.75 0.05
N ILE A 72 -2.95 0.98 0.27
CA ILE A 72 -3.95 -0.08 0.43
C ILE A 72 -4.82 -0.18 -0.81
N HIS A 73 -5.54 -1.31 -0.96
CA HIS A 73 -6.54 -1.43 -2.00
C HIS A 73 -7.79 -0.61 -1.60
N GLY A 74 -8.31 0.16 -2.55
CA GLY A 74 -9.56 0.89 -2.41
C GLY A 74 -10.72 0.21 -3.11
N GLU A 75 -11.85 0.89 -3.15
CA GLU A 75 -12.96 0.53 -4.02
C GLU A 75 -12.54 0.60 -5.51
N PRO A 76 -13.15 -0.19 -6.40
CA PRO A 76 -12.88 -0.10 -7.83
C PRO A 76 -13.13 1.32 -8.35
N GLY A 77 -12.11 1.95 -8.92
CA GLY A 77 -12.17 3.34 -9.40
C GLY A 77 -11.63 4.38 -8.40
N ALA A 78 -11.26 3.97 -7.18
CA ALA A 78 -10.56 4.84 -6.24
C ALA A 78 -9.19 5.27 -6.79
N ARG A 79 -8.82 6.53 -6.56
CA ARG A 79 -7.50 7.04 -6.97
C ARG A 79 -6.44 6.52 -6.01
N LEU A 80 -5.29 6.12 -6.56
CA LEU A 80 -4.17 5.61 -5.77
C LEU A 80 -3.70 6.59 -4.68
N VAL A 81 -3.73 7.90 -4.98
CA VAL A 81 -3.35 8.97 -4.05
C VAL A 81 -4.25 9.04 -2.81
N ASP A 82 -5.51 8.63 -2.93
CA ASP A 82 -6.45 8.62 -1.81
C ASP A 82 -6.23 7.40 -0.90
N MET A 83 -5.66 6.34 -1.45
CA MET A 83 -5.42 5.05 -0.78
C MET A 83 -4.09 4.97 -0.02
N VAL A 84 -3.48 6.12 0.26
CA VAL A 84 -2.25 6.23 1.04
C VAL A 84 -2.60 6.43 2.51
N VAL A 85 -2.06 5.57 3.38
CA VAL A 85 -2.34 5.55 4.82
C VAL A 85 -1.07 5.41 5.66
N ASP A 86 -1.18 5.78 6.93
CA ASP A 86 -0.11 5.57 7.91
C ASP A 86 0.07 4.06 8.20
N PRO A 87 1.31 3.54 8.35
CA PRO A 87 1.52 2.12 8.60
C PRO A 87 0.93 1.62 9.93
N LEU A 88 0.89 2.46 10.98
CA LEU A 88 0.27 2.10 12.25
C LEU A 88 -1.24 1.98 12.08
N GLU A 89 -1.85 2.92 11.37
CA GLU A 89 -3.28 2.85 11.00
C GLU A 89 -3.58 1.58 10.19
N ALA A 90 -2.75 1.24 9.20
CA ALA A 90 -2.91 0.03 8.40
C ALA A 90 -2.74 -1.26 9.21
N SER A 91 -1.77 -1.30 10.13
CA SER A 91 -1.55 -2.47 10.99
C SER A 91 -2.71 -2.71 11.95
N ALA A 92 -3.32 -1.64 12.48
CA ALA A 92 -4.53 -1.74 13.29
C ALA A 92 -5.71 -2.33 12.49
N ARG A 93 -5.86 -1.95 11.21
CA ARG A 93 -6.88 -2.52 10.32
C ARG A 93 -6.67 -4.02 10.09
N LEU A 94 -5.42 -4.44 9.85
CA LEU A 94 -5.08 -5.85 9.70
C LEU A 94 -5.32 -6.66 10.98
N CYS A 95 -5.11 -6.06 12.16
CA CYS A 95 -5.40 -6.69 13.45
C CYS A 95 -6.91 -6.94 13.67
N ASN A 96 -7.77 -6.01 13.26
CA ASN A 96 -9.23 -6.21 13.28
C ASN A 96 -9.68 -7.30 12.28
N GLN A 97 -8.88 -7.59 11.25
CA GLN A 97 -9.06 -8.74 10.36
C GLN A 97 -8.50 -10.05 10.96
N CYS A 98 -7.62 -10.00 11.97
CA CYS A 98 -7.12 -11.19 12.67
C CYS A 98 -8.18 -11.84 13.57
N SER A 99 -9.16 -11.07 14.07
CA SER A 99 -10.22 -11.63 14.93
C SER A 99 -11.37 -12.27 14.16
N GLU A 100 -11.55 -11.94 12.87
CA GLU A 100 -12.72 -12.44 12.14
C GLU A 100 -12.44 -13.38 10.98
N ASN A 101 -11.26 -13.42 10.33
CA ASN A 101 -11.32 -13.99 8.98
C ASN A 101 -10.01 -14.53 8.39
N GLU A 102 -9.77 -15.83 8.62
CA GLU A 102 -9.10 -16.72 7.65
C GLU A 102 -9.79 -16.70 6.25
N VAL A 103 -11.03 -16.18 6.16
CA VAL A 103 -11.89 -16.27 4.98
C VAL A 103 -12.04 -14.95 4.18
N ALA A 104 -11.86 -13.76 4.79
CA ALA A 104 -12.06 -12.46 4.12
C ALA A 104 -10.83 -11.90 3.39
N ALA A 105 -9.62 -12.33 3.76
CA ALA A 105 -8.41 -12.01 2.99
C ALA A 105 -8.48 -12.60 1.57
N ALA A 106 -9.23 -13.69 1.39
CA ALA A 106 -9.55 -14.24 0.08
C ALA A 106 -10.45 -13.28 -0.71
N THR A 107 -11.49 -12.69 -0.11
CA THR A 107 -12.47 -11.88 -0.85
C THR A 107 -11.91 -10.53 -1.34
N ALA A 108 -10.99 -9.91 -0.61
CA ALA A 108 -10.40 -8.62 -1.01
C ALA A 108 -9.38 -8.75 -2.16
N VAL A 109 -8.74 -9.91 -2.31
CA VAL A 109 -7.80 -10.18 -3.41
C VAL A 109 -8.51 -10.79 -4.63
N ILE A 110 -9.56 -11.59 -4.44
CA ILE A 110 -10.23 -12.33 -5.54
C ILE A 110 -11.11 -11.45 -6.44
N GLY A 111 -11.48 -10.23 -6.03
CA GLY A 111 -12.44 -9.39 -6.76
C GLY A 111 -12.09 -9.07 -8.22
N LYS A 112 -10.81 -9.12 -8.63
CA LYS A 112 -10.39 -9.00 -10.06
C LYS A 112 -9.09 -9.75 -10.39
N THR A 113 -8.77 -10.89 -9.77
CA THR A 113 -7.57 -11.64 -10.16
C THR A 113 -7.70 -12.41 -11.47
N SER A 114 -8.90 -12.55 -12.05
CA SER A 114 -9.10 -13.38 -13.25
C SER A 114 -8.20 -12.99 -14.44
N LYS A 115 -7.96 -11.69 -14.66
CA LYS A 115 -7.13 -11.23 -15.79
C LYS A 115 -5.63 -11.33 -15.51
N LEU A 116 -5.19 -10.95 -14.31
CA LEU A 116 -3.77 -11.02 -13.91
C LEU A 116 -3.30 -12.46 -13.65
N GLU A 117 -4.18 -13.33 -13.13
CA GLU A 117 -3.88 -14.76 -12.97
C GLU A 117 -3.81 -15.48 -14.33
N GLN A 118 -4.70 -15.17 -15.29
CA GLN A 118 -4.63 -15.71 -16.65
C GLN A 118 -3.37 -15.24 -17.40
N GLU A 119 -3.03 -13.94 -17.33
CA GLU A 119 -1.83 -13.40 -17.97
C GLU A 119 -0.55 -14.01 -17.37
N MET A 120 -0.52 -14.26 -16.06
CA MET A 120 0.64 -14.88 -15.41
C MET A 120 0.75 -16.37 -15.75
N GLN A 121 -0.36 -17.13 -15.83
CA GLN A 121 -0.33 -18.53 -16.25
C GLN A 121 0.18 -18.71 -17.69
N HIS A 122 -0.21 -17.80 -18.61
CA HIS A 122 0.26 -17.81 -20.00
C HIS A 122 1.76 -17.48 -20.14
N LEU A 123 2.34 -16.75 -19.18
CA LEU A 123 3.80 -16.50 -19.08
C LEU A 123 4.57 -17.68 -18.45
N VAL A 124 3.90 -18.56 -17.72
CA VAL A 124 4.53 -19.78 -17.18
C VAL A 124 4.65 -20.87 -18.25
N SER A 125 3.76 -20.88 -19.24
CA SER A 125 3.73 -21.83 -20.37
C SER A 125 4.65 -21.49 -21.54
N VAL A 126 5.41 -20.39 -21.48
CA VAL A 126 6.50 -20.06 -22.42
C VAL A 126 7.86 -20.32 -21.78
#